data_AF-A0A5M8NX36-F1
#
_entry.id   AF-A0A5M8NX36-F1
#
_cell.length_a   1.000
_cell.length_b   1.000
_cell.length_c   1.000
_cell.angle_alpha   90.00
_cell.angle_beta   90.00
_cell.angle_gamma   90.00
#
_symmetry.space_group_name_H-M   'P 1'
#
loop_
_entity.id
_entity.type
_entity.pdbx_description
1 polymer ?
#
loop_
_entity_poly.entity_id
_entity_poly.type
_entity_poly.pdbx_seq_one_letter_code
_entity_poly.pdbx_strand_id
1 'polypeptide(L)'
;MTKQINTFLYCCIGLLLMTNCDSNSETPIPTPPAPELISSSPANGAINVPVGDLTIELTYDKNITAPSAGHSQISIANATVTSVSASLTKATIQVSGLEKEKTYTLIVPKGVILGPAKVEAPEVSISFTTIAEQHVATSLVVNNPSSQTVNLYNFLKENYGKKIISGTMANVSWNTNEADWVYKYTGKYPALNGFDYINLYGTWESYNTTVVENWWQNNGIVTACWHWNVPRSQGGT
;
A
#
# COMPACT_ATOMS: atom_id res chain seq x y z
N MET A 1 -8.13 79.08 -68.29
CA MET A 1 -8.61 77.84 -67.62
C MET A 1 -7.90 77.80 -66.27
N THR A 2 -8.51 77.92 -65.09
CA THR A 2 -9.90 77.74 -64.64
C THR A 2 -10.11 78.64 -63.41
N LYS A 3 -11.37 78.99 -63.15
CA LYS A 3 -11.90 80.13 -62.36
C LYS A 3 -11.68 80.08 -60.84
N GLN A 4 -11.68 81.28 -60.26
CA GLN A 4 -12.06 81.65 -58.88
C GLN A 4 -13.43 81.11 -58.45
N ILE A 5 -13.69 80.99 -57.14
CA ILE A 5 -14.67 81.81 -56.36
C ILE A 5 -14.88 81.23 -54.94
N ASN A 6 -14.93 82.16 -53.97
CA ASN A 6 -15.33 82.08 -52.56
C ASN A 6 -16.55 81.18 -52.26
N THR A 7 -16.78 80.84 -50.97
CA THR A 7 -17.94 81.36 -50.18
C THR A 7 -18.35 80.52 -48.94
N PHE A 8 -18.74 81.26 -47.89
CA PHE A 8 -19.63 81.01 -46.73
C PHE A 8 -19.19 80.24 -45.45
N LEU A 9 -19.08 81.07 -44.40
CA LEU A 9 -19.34 80.90 -42.97
C LEU A 9 -20.63 80.11 -42.65
N TYR A 10 -20.60 79.18 -41.69
CA TYR A 10 -21.76 78.89 -40.84
C TYR A 10 -21.32 78.48 -39.42
N CYS A 11 -21.82 79.26 -38.46
CA CYS A 11 -21.78 79.03 -37.03
C CYS A 11 -22.85 78.00 -36.67
N CYS A 12 -22.49 76.93 -35.95
CA CYS A 12 -23.44 76.07 -35.25
C CYS A 12 -22.93 75.82 -33.83
N ILE A 13 -23.57 76.50 -32.88
CA ILE A 13 -23.48 76.29 -31.44
C ILE A 13 -24.14 74.94 -31.14
N GLY A 14 -23.34 73.95 -30.72
CA GLY A 14 -23.81 72.68 -30.19
C GLY A 14 -23.54 72.62 -28.69
N LEU A 15 -24.59 72.78 -27.89
CA LEU A 15 -24.61 72.62 -26.44
C LEU A 15 -24.34 71.13 -26.11
N LEU A 16 -23.12 70.77 -25.70
CA LEU A 16 -22.84 69.45 -25.10
C LEU A 16 -23.08 69.52 -23.59
N LEU A 17 -24.15 68.87 -23.14
CA LEU A 17 -24.39 68.56 -21.73
C LEU A 17 -23.42 67.47 -21.29
N MET A 18 -22.51 67.81 -20.38
CA MET A 18 -21.68 66.85 -19.65
C MET A 18 -22.55 66.14 -18.61
N THR A 19 -22.93 64.89 -18.86
CA THR A 19 -23.45 64.01 -17.81
C THR A 19 -22.28 63.28 -17.16
N ASN A 20 -21.90 63.77 -15.99
CA ASN A 20 -21.00 63.11 -15.06
C ASN A 20 -21.71 61.88 -14.49
N CYS A 21 -21.30 60.67 -14.90
CA CYS A 21 -21.79 59.43 -14.31
C CYS A 21 -20.78 58.96 -13.27
N ASP A 22 -21.00 59.42 -12.05
CA ASP A 22 -20.33 58.97 -10.84
C ASP A 22 -21.09 57.76 -10.32
N SER A 23 -20.53 56.55 -10.50
CA SER A 23 -20.97 55.36 -9.76
C SER A 23 -19.86 54.31 -9.72
N ASN A 24 -18.85 54.57 -8.89
CA ASN A 24 -18.04 53.50 -8.33
C ASN A 24 -18.91 52.68 -7.37
N SER A 25 -19.66 51.73 -7.90
CA SER A 25 -20.18 50.60 -7.12
C SER A 25 -19.30 49.39 -7.43
N GLU A 26 -18.24 49.20 -6.66
CA GLU A 26 -17.57 47.91 -6.61
C GLU A 26 -18.57 46.93 -6.01
N THR A 27 -19.21 46.12 -6.85
CA THR A 27 -19.94 44.95 -6.39
C THR A 27 -18.91 44.01 -5.76
N PRO A 28 -19.10 43.54 -4.50
CA PRO A 28 -18.20 42.56 -3.91
C PRO A 28 -18.21 41.32 -4.81
N ILE A 29 -17.07 41.00 -5.44
CA ILE A 29 -16.90 39.75 -6.16
C ILE A 29 -17.12 38.62 -5.13
N PRO A 30 -18.06 37.69 -5.34
CA PRO A 30 -18.27 36.59 -4.41
C PRO A 30 -16.96 35.83 -4.23
N THR A 31 -16.49 35.69 -2.99
CA THR A 31 -15.30 34.89 -2.70
C THR A 31 -15.54 33.46 -3.17
N PRO A 32 -14.69 32.90 -4.04
CA PRO A 32 -14.88 31.53 -4.51
C PRO A 32 -14.82 30.56 -3.32
N PRO A 33 -15.61 29.47 -3.35
CA PRO A 33 -15.62 28.50 -2.26
C PRO A 33 -14.25 27.82 -2.10
N ALA A 34 -13.88 27.51 -0.85
CA ALA A 34 -12.64 26.78 -0.56
C ALA A 34 -12.69 25.36 -1.15
N PRO A 35 -11.53 24.78 -1.53
CA PRO A 35 -11.46 23.36 -1.87
C PRO A 35 -11.81 22.49 -0.67
N GLU A 36 -12.61 21.46 -0.90
CA GLU A 36 -12.98 20.46 0.10
C GLU A 36 -12.37 19.10 -0.26
N LEU A 37 -11.92 18.37 0.76
CA LEU A 37 -11.39 17.02 0.57
C LEU A 37 -12.54 16.06 0.24
N ILE A 38 -12.47 15.41 -0.92
CA ILE A 38 -13.40 14.35 -1.33
C ILE A 38 -12.94 13.00 -0.81
N SER A 39 -11.65 12.68 -0.97
CA SER A 39 -11.12 11.37 -0.62
C SER A 39 -9.62 11.39 -0.36
N SER A 40 -9.14 10.32 0.27
CA SER A 40 -7.73 10.06 0.50
C SER A 40 -7.37 8.62 0.13
N SER A 41 -6.11 8.42 -0.25
CA SER A 41 -5.50 7.10 -0.40
C SER A 41 -4.15 7.11 0.34
N PRO A 42 -3.96 6.30 1.39
CA PRO A 42 -4.97 5.47 2.06
C PRO A 42 -6.18 6.28 2.54
N ALA A 43 -7.35 5.64 2.60
CA ALA A 43 -8.55 6.27 3.14
C ALA A 43 -8.39 6.58 4.64
N ASN A 44 -9.10 7.59 5.14
CA ASN A 44 -9.13 7.88 6.57
C ASN A 44 -9.68 6.67 7.36
N GLY A 45 -8.93 6.21 8.35
CA GLY A 45 -9.20 5.01 9.13
C GLY A 45 -8.77 3.70 8.45
N ALA A 46 -8.03 3.75 7.33
CA ALA A 46 -7.55 2.55 6.66
C ALA A 46 -6.68 1.69 7.58
N ILE A 47 -6.82 0.37 7.45
CA ILE A 47 -6.00 -0.63 8.14
C ILE A 47 -5.15 -1.40 7.14
N ASN A 48 -4.11 -2.08 7.63
CA ASN A 48 -3.20 -2.88 6.80
C ASN A 48 -2.48 -2.07 5.71
N VAL A 49 -2.16 -0.81 5.98
CA VAL A 49 -1.38 0.02 5.06
C VAL A 49 0.08 -0.50 5.01
N PRO A 50 0.68 -0.72 3.82
CA PRO A 50 2.07 -1.14 3.71
C PRO A 50 3.04 -0.20 4.43
N VAL A 51 4.13 -0.78 4.96
CA VAL A 51 5.26 -0.03 5.50
C VAL A 51 6.31 0.26 4.40
N GLY A 52 7.21 1.20 4.65
CA GLY A 52 8.20 1.69 3.68
C GLY A 52 7.87 3.09 3.17
N ASP A 53 8.28 3.38 1.93
CA ASP A 53 7.89 4.61 1.25
C ASP A 53 6.43 4.53 0.83
N LEU A 54 5.60 5.40 1.38
CA LEU A 54 4.18 5.46 1.11
C LEU A 54 3.85 6.76 0.39
N THR A 55 3.04 6.65 -0.66
CA THR A 55 2.44 7.82 -1.32
C THR A 55 1.03 8.01 -0.80
N ILE A 56 0.80 9.14 -0.15
CA ILE A 56 -0.52 9.59 0.28
C ILE A 56 -1.08 10.53 -0.79
N GLU A 57 -2.26 10.23 -1.31
CA GLU A 57 -2.97 11.08 -2.26
C GLU A 57 -4.23 11.66 -1.60
N LEU A 58 -4.37 12.98 -1.64
CA LEU A 58 -5.57 13.71 -1.21
C LEU A 58 -6.26 14.27 -2.45
N THR A 59 -7.52 13.90 -2.67
CA THR A 59 -8.31 14.39 -3.81
C THR A 59 -9.32 15.42 -3.33
N TYR A 60 -9.30 16.60 -3.96
CA TYR A 60 -10.19 17.72 -3.68
C TYR A 60 -11.26 17.89 -4.76
N ASP A 61 -12.32 18.62 -4.45
CA ASP A 61 -13.40 18.95 -5.39
C ASP A 61 -13.04 20.03 -6.43
N LYS A 62 -11.92 20.72 -6.21
CA LYS A 62 -11.42 21.81 -7.06
C LYS A 62 -9.96 21.59 -7.41
N ASN A 63 -9.51 22.29 -8.44
CA ASN A 63 -8.08 22.37 -8.72
C ASN A 63 -7.36 23.06 -7.56
N ILE A 64 -6.20 22.53 -7.20
CA ILE A 64 -5.41 22.98 -6.07
C ILE A 64 -3.97 23.30 -6.48
N THR A 65 -3.28 24.02 -5.60
CA THR A 65 -1.84 24.23 -5.60
C THR A 65 -1.31 24.03 -4.18
N ALA A 66 -0.04 23.62 -4.07
CA ALA A 66 0.64 23.44 -2.79
C ALA A 66 1.97 24.21 -2.82
N PRO A 67 1.99 25.50 -2.42
CA PRO A 67 3.21 26.30 -2.40
C PRO A 67 4.28 25.70 -1.47
N SER A 68 5.54 25.70 -1.91
CA SER A 68 6.66 25.12 -1.16
C SER A 68 6.85 25.72 0.23
N ALA A 69 6.48 26.98 0.44
CA ALA A 69 6.53 27.66 1.73
C ALA A 69 5.64 27.00 2.82
N GLY A 70 4.62 26.23 2.43
CA GLY A 70 3.74 25.51 3.35
C GLY A 70 4.17 24.06 3.63
N HIS A 71 5.08 23.49 2.84
CA HIS A 71 5.36 22.04 2.89
C HIS A 71 5.91 21.58 4.24
N SER A 72 6.76 22.39 4.88
CA SER A 72 7.33 22.06 6.20
C SER A 72 6.31 22.08 7.34
N GLN A 73 5.09 22.56 7.09
CA GLN A 73 4.01 22.58 8.08
C GLN A 73 3.20 21.27 8.08
N ILE A 74 3.29 20.48 7.01
CA ILE A 74 2.66 19.17 6.96
C ILE A 74 3.42 18.25 7.90
N SER A 75 2.68 17.55 8.77
CA SER A 75 3.27 16.69 9.79
C SER A 75 2.63 15.32 9.81
N ILE A 76 3.44 14.32 10.16
CA ILE A 76 3.01 12.95 10.40
C ILE A 76 3.80 12.43 11.60
N ALA A 77 3.12 12.11 12.69
CA ALA A 77 3.80 11.71 13.92
C ALA A 77 4.64 10.44 13.72
N ASN A 78 5.88 10.43 14.21
CA ASN A 78 6.83 9.30 14.12
C ASN A 78 7.18 8.83 12.70
N ALA A 79 6.93 9.65 11.69
CA ALA A 79 7.36 9.41 10.31
C ALA A 79 7.84 10.73 9.68
N THR A 80 8.34 10.68 8.46
CA THR A 80 8.90 11.85 7.78
C THR A 80 8.18 12.10 6.47
N VAL A 81 7.75 13.35 6.23
CA VAL A 81 7.30 13.81 4.92
C VAL A 81 8.53 14.07 4.05
N THR A 82 8.64 13.36 2.92
CA THR A 82 9.79 13.44 2.02
C THR A 82 9.56 14.34 0.83
N SER A 83 8.32 14.42 0.33
CA SER A 83 7.95 15.35 -0.74
C SER A 83 6.47 15.69 -0.70
N VAL A 84 6.14 16.87 -1.21
CA VAL A 84 4.76 17.35 -1.35
C VAL A 84 4.64 17.96 -2.75
N SER A 85 3.61 17.57 -3.48
CA SER A 85 3.30 18.13 -4.78
C SER A 85 1.79 18.21 -4.97
N ALA A 86 1.36 19.05 -5.92
CA ALA A 86 -0.04 19.20 -6.27
C ALA A 86 -0.18 19.27 -7.79
N SER A 87 -1.18 18.58 -8.32
CA SER A 87 -1.53 18.60 -9.74
C SER A 87 -3.04 18.43 -9.90
N LEU A 88 -3.66 19.34 -10.65
CA LEU A 88 -5.12 19.39 -10.82
C LEU A 88 -5.82 19.35 -9.46
N THR A 89 -6.62 18.33 -9.18
CA THR A 89 -7.38 18.16 -7.95
C THR A 89 -6.65 17.36 -6.87
N LYS A 90 -5.40 16.95 -7.12
CA LYS A 90 -4.68 15.98 -6.28
C LYS A 90 -3.48 16.60 -5.59
N ALA A 91 -3.38 16.43 -4.28
CA ALA A 91 -2.14 16.61 -3.54
C ALA A 91 -1.49 15.24 -3.30
N THR A 92 -0.21 15.14 -3.59
CA THR A 92 0.59 13.92 -3.40
C THR A 92 1.67 14.20 -2.36
N ILE A 93 1.63 13.44 -1.27
CA ILE A 93 2.54 13.57 -0.13
C ILE A 93 3.26 12.24 0.03
N GLN A 94 4.57 12.24 -0.17
CA GLN A 94 5.38 11.05 0.09
C GLN A 94 5.83 11.05 1.55
N VAL A 95 5.74 9.89 2.18
CA VAL A 95 6.18 9.68 3.56
C VAL A 95 7.09 8.46 3.65
N SER A 96 8.03 8.49 4.58
CA SER A 96 8.96 7.40 4.89
C SER A 96 9.10 7.22 6.39
N GLY A 97 9.76 6.13 6.81
CA GLY A 97 9.96 5.83 8.23
C GLY A 97 8.73 5.21 8.91
N LEU A 98 7.80 4.64 8.15
CA LEU A 98 6.66 3.92 8.71
C LEU A 98 7.10 2.56 9.27
N GLU A 99 6.86 2.35 10.57
CA GLU A 99 6.97 1.07 11.26
C GLU A 99 5.64 0.30 11.27
N LYS A 100 5.72 -1.04 11.43
CA LYS A 100 4.54 -1.94 11.51
C LYS A 100 3.75 -1.72 12.79
N GLU A 101 2.49 -2.14 12.78
CA GLU A 101 1.59 -2.12 13.95
C GLU A 101 1.41 -0.73 14.60
N LYS A 102 1.63 0.35 13.83
CA LYS A 102 1.43 1.73 14.29
C LYS A 102 0.29 2.41 13.54
N THR A 103 -0.39 3.30 14.25
CA THR A 103 -1.34 4.26 13.67
C THR A 103 -0.62 5.58 13.44
N TYR A 104 -0.72 6.10 12.23
CA TYR A 104 -0.19 7.40 11.83
C TYR A 104 -1.33 8.37 11.59
N THR A 105 -1.09 9.63 11.91
CA THR A 105 -1.99 10.74 11.61
C THR A 105 -1.22 11.76 10.79
N LEU A 106 -1.64 11.95 9.54
CA LEU A 106 -1.15 13.02 8.67
C LEU A 106 -2.03 14.25 8.92
N ILE A 107 -1.38 15.39 9.19
CA ILE A 107 -2.02 16.68 9.36
C ILE A 107 -1.51 17.61 8.26
N VAL A 108 -2.44 18.14 7.46
CA VAL A 108 -2.20 19.20 6.49
C VAL A 108 -2.89 20.46 7.02
N PRO A 109 -2.14 21.42 7.59
CA PRO A 109 -2.73 22.62 8.17
C PRO A 109 -3.50 23.47 7.16
N LYS A 110 -4.45 24.26 7.66
CA LYS A 110 -5.18 25.25 6.88
C LYS A 110 -4.20 26.15 6.11
N GLY A 111 -4.48 26.39 4.83
CA GLY A 111 -3.70 27.31 3.99
C GLY A 111 -2.43 26.72 3.37
N VAL A 112 -2.05 25.48 3.68
CA VAL A 112 -0.99 24.77 2.95
C VAL A 112 -1.44 24.39 1.54
N ILE A 113 -2.70 23.97 1.41
CA ILE A 113 -3.35 23.72 0.13
C ILE A 113 -4.21 24.93 -0.23
N LEU A 114 -4.04 25.41 -1.46
CA LEU A 114 -4.76 26.57 -1.98
C LEU A 114 -5.59 26.17 -3.19
N GLY A 115 -6.83 26.65 -3.26
CA GLY A 115 -7.70 26.54 -4.42
C GLY A 115 -7.48 27.63 -5.46
N PRO A 116 -8.40 27.74 -6.44
CA PRO A 116 -8.44 28.85 -7.38
C PRO A 116 -8.52 30.19 -6.64
N ALA A 117 -7.92 31.24 -7.20
CA ALA A 117 -7.82 32.57 -6.58
C ALA A 117 -7.13 32.59 -5.19
N LYS A 118 -6.32 31.57 -4.86
CA LYS A 118 -5.57 31.42 -3.60
C LYS A 118 -6.46 31.29 -2.35
N VAL A 119 -7.68 30.77 -2.51
CA VAL A 119 -8.54 30.48 -1.36
C VAL A 119 -7.93 29.32 -0.56
N GLU A 120 -7.74 29.52 0.74
CA GLU A 120 -7.16 28.52 1.63
C GLU A 120 -8.12 27.34 1.82
N ALA A 121 -7.63 26.12 1.57
CA ALA A 121 -8.34 24.92 1.98
C ALA A 121 -8.31 24.80 3.52
N PRO A 122 -9.36 24.26 4.14
CA PRO A 122 -9.38 23.97 5.58
C PRO A 122 -8.32 22.93 5.94
N GLU A 123 -8.04 22.82 7.24
CA GLU A 123 -7.16 21.76 7.74
C GLU A 123 -7.74 20.37 7.41
N VAL A 124 -6.87 19.47 7.00
CA VAL A 124 -7.18 18.06 6.76
C VAL A 124 -6.37 17.20 7.71
N SER A 125 -7.04 16.26 8.37
CA SER A 125 -6.42 15.21 9.16
C SER A 125 -6.92 13.85 8.68
N ILE A 126 -5.99 12.97 8.32
CA ILE A 126 -6.31 11.57 8.01
C ILE A 126 -5.48 10.65 8.90
N SER A 127 -6.06 9.53 9.28
CA SER A 127 -5.39 8.49 10.04
C SER A 127 -5.35 7.19 9.26
N PHE A 128 -4.32 6.39 9.48
CA PHE A 128 -4.26 5.01 8.96
C PHE A 128 -3.37 4.15 9.86
N THR A 129 -3.62 2.85 9.85
CA THR A 129 -2.86 1.86 10.60
C THR A 129 -2.09 0.97 9.64
N THR A 130 -0.78 0.89 9.86
CA THR A 130 0.11 0.03 9.05
C THR A 130 -0.17 -1.44 9.30
N ILE A 131 0.33 -2.32 8.41
CA ILE A 131 0.23 -3.77 8.58
C ILE A 131 0.64 -4.19 9.99
N ALA A 132 -0.11 -5.11 10.59
CA ALA A 132 0.26 -5.70 11.86
C ALA A 132 1.61 -6.41 11.75
N GLU A 133 2.42 -6.35 12.81
CA GLU A 133 3.58 -7.21 12.91
C GLU A 133 3.08 -8.65 13.10
N GLN A 134 3.54 -9.57 12.25
CA GLN A 134 3.25 -10.99 12.48
C GLN A 134 4.17 -11.47 13.60
N HIS A 135 3.59 -11.58 14.80
CA HIS A 135 4.26 -12.14 15.96
C HIS A 135 4.32 -13.66 15.83
N VAL A 136 5.50 -14.19 15.54
CA VAL A 136 5.72 -15.64 15.60
C VAL A 136 5.83 -16.02 17.07
N ALA A 137 5.03 -16.99 17.51
CA ALA A 137 5.04 -17.46 18.89
C ALA A 137 6.47 -17.83 19.35
N THR A 138 6.79 -17.56 20.62
CA THR A 138 8.15 -17.81 21.12
C THR A 138 8.39 -19.29 21.39
N SER A 139 7.35 -20.02 21.81
CA SER A 139 7.39 -21.43 22.20
C SER A 139 6.54 -22.33 21.31
N LEU A 140 6.96 -23.59 21.20
CA LEU A 140 6.16 -24.67 20.61
C LEU A 140 4.92 -24.95 21.47
N VAL A 141 3.86 -25.46 20.84
CA VAL A 141 2.58 -25.76 21.52
C VAL A 141 2.68 -26.99 22.44
N VAL A 142 3.68 -27.84 22.21
CA VAL A 142 3.91 -29.08 22.95
C VAL A 142 4.71 -28.78 24.22
N ASN A 143 4.28 -29.32 25.36
CA ASN A 143 4.86 -29.00 26.69
C ASN A 143 6.28 -29.55 26.94
N ASN A 144 6.78 -30.48 26.10
CA ASN A 144 8.13 -31.02 26.23
C ASN A 144 8.67 -31.45 24.84
N PRO A 145 9.00 -30.48 23.97
CA PRO A 145 9.48 -30.79 22.63
C PRO A 145 10.90 -31.38 22.69
N SER A 146 11.23 -32.25 21.73
CA SER A 146 12.61 -32.70 21.58
C SER A 146 13.56 -31.54 21.25
N SER A 147 14.84 -31.70 21.55
CA SER A 147 15.86 -30.69 21.21
C SER A 147 15.90 -30.39 19.71
N GLN A 148 15.69 -31.39 18.87
CA GLN A 148 15.64 -31.29 17.42
C GLN A 148 14.45 -30.45 16.95
N THR A 149 13.27 -30.64 17.56
CA THR A 149 12.07 -29.83 17.27
C THR A 149 12.27 -28.37 17.67
N VAL A 150 12.88 -28.11 18.84
CA VAL A 150 13.20 -26.73 19.28
C VAL A 150 14.16 -26.06 18.29
N ASN A 151 15.21 -26.76 17.88
CA ASN A 151 16.19 -26.23 16.94
C ASN A 151 15.57 -25.92 15.58
N LEU A 152 14.75 -26.84 15.03
CA LEU A 152 14.02 -26.60 13.79
C LEU A 152 13.09 -25.38 13.91
N TYR A 153 12.34 -25.27 15.01
CA TYR A 153 11.44 -24.13 15.21
C TYR A 153 12.18 -22.80 15.28
N ASN A 154 13.32 -22.76 15.96
CA ASN A 154 14.17 -21.57 16.02
C ASN A 154 14.70 -21.19 14.63
N PHE A 155 15.17 -22.17 13.85
CA PHE A 155 15.56 -21.94 12.45
C PHE A 155 14.43 -21.35 11.61
N LEU A 156 13.20 -21.88 11.73
CA LEU A 156 12.02 -21.36 11.02
C LEU A 156 11.72 -19.91 11.42
N LYS A 157 11.75 -19.59 12.72
CA LYS A 157 11.56 -18.22 13.25
C LYS A 157 12.62 -17.25 12.74
N GLU A 158 13.89 -17.66 12.76
CA GLU A 158 15.01 -16.81 12.34
C GLU A 158 14.92 -16.41 10.86
N ASN A 159 14.34 -17.28 10.02
CA ASN A 159 14.18 -17.09 8.58
C ASN A 159 12.84 -16.45 8.19
N TYR A 160 11.85 -16.41 9.09
CA TYR A 160 10.53 -15.84 8.84
C TYR A 160 10.63 -14.37 8.41
N GLY A 161 10.01 -14.04 7.26
CA GLY A 161 10.08 -12.71 6.65
C GLY A 161 11.40 -12.35 5.96
N LYS A 162 12.42 -13.22 5.99
CA LYS A 162 13.75 -12.98 5.38
C LYS A 162 14.04 -13.88 4.19
N LYS A 163 13.65 -15.15 4.27
CA LYS A 163 13.89 -16.19 3.24
C LYS A 163 12.68 -17.11 3.12
N ILE A 164 12.58 -17.77 1.97
CA ILE A 164 11.57 -18.81 1.72
C ILE A 164 12.30 -20.15 1.61
N ILE A 165 11.83 -21.14 2.36
CA ILE A 165 12.35 -22.51 2.34
C ILE A 165 11.77 -23.23 1.13
N SER A 166 12.62 -23.78 0.27
CA SER A 166 12.19 -24.60 -0.86
C SER A 166 11.74 -25.98 -0.38
N GLY A 167 10.67 -26.50 -0.98
CA GLY A 167 10.12 -27.79 -0.62
C GLY A 167 9.51 -28.54 -1.80
N THR A 168 9.53 -29.86 -1.73
CA THR A 168 8.80 -30.75 -2.65
C THR A 168 7.91 -31.69 -1.86
N MET A 169 6.82 -32.13 -2.47
CA MET A 169 6.02 -33.24 -1.96
C MET A 169 6.54 -34.55 -2.54
N ALA A 170 6.45 -35.65 -1.78
CA ALA A 170 6.66 -36.99 -2.31
C ALA A 170 5.75 -37.24 -3.52
N ASN A 171 6.19 -38.12 -4.42
CA ASN A 171 5.30 -38.61 -5.47
C ASN A 171 4.25 -39.53 -4.80
N VAL A 172 3.03 -39.02 -4.66
CA VAL A 172 1.92 -39.61 -3.90
C VAL A 172 2.11 -39.60 -2.38
N SER A 173 3.15 -40.24 -1.83
CA SER A 173 3.17 -40.55 -0.39
C SER A 173 4.55 -40.73 0.25
N TRP A 174 5.26 -41.84 -0.02
CA TRP A 174 6.37 -42.29 0.84
C TRP A 174 7.72 -42.40 0.11
N ASN A 175 8.19 -41.32 -0.52
CA ASN A 175 9.44 -41.25 -1.28
C ASN A 175 10.00 -39.81 -1.40
N THR A 176 11.16 -39.66 -2.07
CA THR A 176 11.83 -38.39 -2.38
C THR A 176 11.89 -38.08 -3.88
N ASN A 177 11.10 -38.77 -4.71
CA ASN A 177 11.28 -38.76 -6.17
C ASN A 177 11.23 -37.34 -6.77
N GLU A 178 10.33 -36.48 -6.29
CA GLU A 178 10.23 -35.10 -6.77
C GLU A 178 11.41 -34.24 -6.30
N ALA A 179 11.98 -34.51 -5.12
CA ALA A 179 13.20 -33.85 -4.65
C ALA A 179 14.40 -34.23 -5.53
N ASP A 180 14.53 -35.52 -5.87
CA ASP A 180 15.55 -36.03 -6.79
C ASP A 180 15.37 -35.47 -8.21
N TRP A 181 14.13 -35.29 -8.65
CA TRP A 181 13.81 -34.62 -9.90
C TRP A 181 14.29 -33.17 -9.88
N VAL A 182 14.00 -32.40 -8.83
CA VAL A 182 14.50 -31.01 -8.70
C VAL A 182 16.04 -30.96 -8.71
N TYR A 183 16.70 -31.88 -8.00
CA TYR A 183 18.16 -31.95 -8.01
C TYR A 183 18.71 -32.22 -9.41
N LYS A 184 18.13 -33.17 -10.14
CA LYS A 184 18.54 -33.51 -11.51
C LYS A 184 18.56 -32.29 -12.44
N TYR A 185 17.60 -31.37 -12.32
CA TYR A 185 17.48 -30.23 -13.22
C TYR A 185 18.17 -28.94 -12.72
N THR A 186 18.45 -28.84 -11.42
CA THR A 186 18.99 -27.60 -10.82
C THR A 186 20.35 -27.77 -10.16
N GLY A 187 20.81 -29.00 -9.95
CA GLY A 187 21.99 -29.33 -9.15
C GLY A 187 21.83 -29.06 -7.66
N LYS A 188 20.60 -28.79 -7.17
CA LYS A 188 20.32 -28.50 -5.77
C LYS A 188 19.05 -29.23 -5.31
N TYR A 189 19.11 -29.81 -4.12
CA TYR A 189 17.92 -30.37 -3.47
C TYR A 189 17.05 -29.25 -2.88
N PRO A 190 15.72 -29.43 -2.81
CA PRO A 190 14.87 -28.63 -1.94
C PRO A 190 15.30 -28.84 -0.48
N ALA A 191 15.14 -27.82 0.36
CA ALA A 191 15.50 -27.93 1.78
C ALA A 191 14.53 -28.81 2.57
N LEU A 192 13.31 -29.00 2.06
CA LEU A 192 12.23 -29.74 2.71
C LEU A 192 11.64 -30.80 1.76
N ASN A 193 11.34 -31.99 2.28
CA ASN A 193 10.56 -33.01 1.58
C ASN A 193 9.32 -33.39 2.41
N GLY A 194 8.17 -33.44 1.74
CA GLY A 194 6.90 -33.81 2.33
C GLY A 194 6.52 -35.26 2.08
N PHE A 195 6.02 -35.93 3.11
CA PHE A 195 5.54 -37.31 3.05
C PHE A 195 4.05 -37.37 3.40
N ASP A 196 3.32 -38.34 2.87
CA ASP A 196 1.88 -38.50 3.12
C ASP A 196 1.54 -39.87 3.71
N TYR A 197 0.70 -39.86 4.73
CA TYR A 197 0.07 -41.06 5.31
C TYR A 197 -1.23 -41.48 4.60
N ILE A 198 -1.45 -41.03 3.36
CA ILE A 198 -2.66 -41.29 2.55
C ILE A 198 -3.04 -42.77 2.46
N ASN A 199 -2.06 -43.67 2.40
CA ASN A 199 -2.26 -45.11 2.31
C ASN A 199 -2.07 -45.83 3.64
N LEU A 200 -2.22 -45.16 4.81
CA LEU A 200 -1.99 -45.76 6.14
C LEU A 200 -2.74 -47.09 6.35
N TYR A 201 -3.92 -47.22 5.75
CA TYR A 201 -4.75 -48.42 5.83
C TYR A 201 -4.63 -49.34 4.60
N GLY A 202 -3.81 -48.97 3.60
CA GLY A 202 -3.55 -49.76 2.40
C GLY A 202 -2.53 -50.87 2.66
N THR A 203 -2.57 -51.93 1.84
CA THR A 203 -1.65 -53.08 1.97
C THR A 203 -0.43 -52.99 1.04
N TRP A 204 -0.41 -52.02 0.13
CA TRP A 204 0.60 -51.89 -0.93
C TRP A 204 1.72 -50.89 -0.61
N GLU A 205 1.61 -50.14 0.50
CA GLU A 205 2.64 -49.19 0.95
C GLU A 205 3.12 -49.56 2.36
N SER A 206 4.43 -49.48 2.57
CA SER A 206 5.06 -49.71 3.87
C SER A 206 5.55 -48.38 4.45
N TYR A 207 5.05 -48.02 5.62
CA TYR A 207 5.50 -46.85 6.39
C TYR A 207 6.75 -47.12 7.23
N ASN A 208 7.73 -47.85 6.67
CA ASN A 208 9.04 -47.92 7.30
C ASN A 208 9.73 -46.54 7.22
N THR A 209 10.52 -46.19 8.23
CA THR A 209 11.05 -44.82 8.37
C THR A 209 12.32 -44.56 7.57
N THR A 210 12.90 -45.58 6.91
CA THR A 210 14.23 -45.51 6.27
C THR A 210 14.38 -44.31 5.32
N VAL A 211 13.39 -44.06 4.46
CA VAL A 211 13.45 -42.94 3.50
C VAL A 211 13.38 -41.58 4.19
N VAL A 212 12.60 -41.47 5.26
CA VAL A 212 12.45 -40.24 6.06
C VAL A 212 13.73 -39.99 6.87
N GLU A 213 14.27 -41.03 7.50
CA GLU A 213 15.53 -40.98 8.24
C GLU A 213 16.71 -40.62 7.34
N ASN A 214 16.79 -41.20 6.14
CA ASN A 214 17.81 -40.85 5.16
C ASN A 214 17.73 -39.37 4.76
N TRP A 215 16.53 -38.84 4.51
CA TRP A 215 16.36 -37.42 4.21
C TRP A 215 16.83 -36.53 5.37
N TRP A 216 16.42 -36.85 6.60
CA TRP A 216 16.85 -36.14 7.81
C TRP A 216 18.36 -36.21 8.05
N GLN A 217 18.98 -37.39 7.91
CA GLN A 217 20.42 -37.59 8.07
C GLN A 217 21.24 -36.81 7.03
N ASN A 218 20.65 -36.47 5.89
CA ASN A 218 21.23 -35.59 4.88
C ASN A 218 20.89 -34.09 5.11
N ASN A 219 20.53 -33.72 6.34
CA ASN A 219 20.15 -32.36 6.76
C ASN A 219 18.88 -31.80 6.09
N GLY A 220 18.03 -32.66 5.53
CA GLY A 220 16.74 -32.27 4.97
C GLY A 220 15.68 -32.07 6.05
N ILE A 221 14.86 -31.02 5.90
CA ILE A 221 13.68 -30.82 6.76
C ILE A 221 12.60 -31.82 6.33
N VAL A 222 12.03 -32.53 7.30
CA VAL A 222 10.92 -33.46 7.08
C VAL A 222 9.61 -32.72 7.37
N THR A 223 8.64 -32.82 6.46
CA THR A 223 7.23 -32.53 6.78
C THR A 223 6.36 -33.74 6.46
N ALA A 224 5.23 -33.85 7.14
CA ALA A 224 4.24 -34.88 6.87
C ALA A 224 2.84 -34.27 6.78
N CYS A 225 2.04 -34.77 5.85
CA CYS A 225 0.60 -34.54 5.80
C CYS A 225 -0.14 -35.87 5.84
N TRP A 226 -1.47 -35.79 5.90
CA TRP A 226 -2.31 -36.98 5.87
C TRP A 226 -3.60 -36.68 5.10
N HIS A 227 -3.69 -37.20 3.88
CA HIS A 227 -4.99 -37.36 3.23
C HIS A 227 -5.71 -38.52 3.89
N TRP A 228 -6.55 -38.21 4.89
CA TRP A 228 -7.21 -39.22 5.69
C TRP A 228 -8.29 -39.95 4.89
N ASN A 229 -7.87 -41.01 4.20
CA ASN A 229 -8.78 -41.94 3.55
C ASN A 229 -9.62 -42.67 4.59
N VAL A 230 -10.94 -42.65 4.36
CA VAL A 230 -11.94 -43.32 5.19
C VAL A 230 -12.69 -44.35 4.35
N PRO A 231 -13.27 -45.39 4.95
CA PRO A 231 -14.15 -46.32 4.24
C PRO A 231 -15.27 -45.57 3.51
N ARG A 232 -15.60 -46.01 2.29
CA ARG A 232 -16.65 -45.38 1.48
C ARG A 232 -18.06 -45.54 2.05
N SER A 233 -18.26 -46.54 2.91
CA SER A 233 -19.52 -46.83 3.57
C SER A 233 -19.27 -47.39 4.97
N GLN A 234 -20.27 -47.23 5.84
CA GLN A 234 -20.25 -47.86 7.17
C GLN A 234 -20.03 -49.37 7.05
N GLY A 235 -19.06 -49.90 7.81
CA GLY A 235 -18.69 -51.32 7.78
C GLY A 235 -17.87 -51.75 6.56
N GLY A 236 -17.53 -50.83 5.65
CA GLY A 236 -16.56 -51.07 4.60
C GLY A 236 -15.13 -51.04 5.13
N THR A 237 -14.23 -51.74 4.45
CA THR A 237 -12.77 -51.63 4.61
C THR A 237 -12.19 -50.72 3.54
#